data_AF-A0A8J3VZQ7-F1
#
_entry.id   AF-A0A8J3VZQ7-F1
#
_cell.length_a   1.000
_cell.length_b   1.000
_cell.length_c   1.000
_cell.angle_alpha   90.00
_cell.angle_beta   90.00
_cell.angle_gamma   90.00
#
_symmetry.space_group_name_H-M   'P 1'
#
loop_
_entity.id
_entity.type
_entity.pdbx_description
1 polymer ?
#
loop_
_entity_poly.entity_id
_entity_poly.type
_entity_poly.pdbx_seq_one_letter_code
_entity_poly.pdbx_strand_id
1 'polypeptide(L)'
;MTGIPAVDVFMIIGIVGGALTLVWKGLRFGMRIYRRIEKFLDDWQGEPARPGVEARPGFPERIAALEAESAEVKRIVSNGLSHTVADIQERMTRFEERLNGGT
;
A
#
# COMPACT_ATOMS: atom_id res chain seq x y z
N MET A 1 -28.57 -18.43 42.75
CA MET A 1 -28.76 -19.89 42.77
C MET A 1 -30.19 -20.14 43.20
N THR A 2 -30.99 -20.78 42.35
CA THR A 2 -32.46 -20.81 42.44
C THR A 2 -33.00 -21.61 43.63
N GLY A 3 -32.11 -22.14 44.49
CA GLY A 3 -32.46 -23.00 45.63
C GLY A 3 -32.77 -24.43 45.22
N ILE A 4 -32.79 -24.73 43.92
CA ILE A 4 -32.98 -26.06 43.36
C ILE A 4 -31.63 -26.48 42.74
N PRO A 5 -30.87 -27.38 43.38
CA PRO A 5 -29.49 -27.69 42.95
C PRO A 5 -29.43 -28.25 41.53
N ALA A 6 -30.46 -28.96 41.07
CA ALA A 6 -30.55 -29.41 39.68
C ALA A 6 -30.59 -28.24 38.68
N VAL A 7 -31.36 -27.19 38.96
CA VAL A 7 -31.52 -26.03 38.07
C VAL A 7 -30.22 -25.22 37.99
N ASP A 8 -29.52 -25.05 39.11
CA ASP A 8 -28.23 -24.33 39.14
C ASP A 8 -27.14 -25.07 38.35
N VAL A 9 -27.11 -26.41 38.39
CA VAL A 9 -26.18 -27.22 37.60
C VAL A 9 -26.42 -27.04 36.10
N PHE A 10 -27.69 -27.10 35.66
CA PHE A 10 -28.02 -26.87 34.24
C PHE A 10 -27.66 -25.45 33.77
N MET A 11 -27.85 -24.45 34.62
CA MET A 11 -27.49 -23.07 34.30
C MET A 11 -25.97 -22.91 34.12
N ILE A 12 -25.16 -23.48 35.02
CA ILE A 12 -23.69 -23.43 34.91
C ILE A 12 -23.22 -24.15 33.63
N ILE A 13 -23.76 -25.33 33.34
CA ILE A 13 -23.43 -26.07 32.12
C ILE A 13 -23.79 -25.25 30.88
N GLY A 14 -24.95 -24.59 30.87
CA GLY A 14 -25.39 -23.73 29.78
C GLY A 14 -24.47 -22.52 29.56
N ILE A 15 -24.06 -21.86 30.64
CA ILE A 15 -23.16 -20.70 30.58
C ILE A 15 -21.76 -21.12 30.14
N VAL A 16 -21.20 -22.15 30.76
CA VAL A 16 -19.85 -22.66 30.43
C VAL A 16 -19.83 -23.20 29.01
N GLY A 17 -20.82 -24.00 28.64
CA GLY A 17 -20.98 -24.50 27.27
C GLY A 17 -21.13 -23.38 26.27
N GLY A 18 -22.01 -22.41 26.54
CA GLY A 18 -22.19 -21.22 25.70
C GLY A 18 -20.89 -20.44 25.51
N ALA A 19 -20.18 -20.12 26.59
CA ALA A 19 -18.90 -19.43 26.54
C ALA A 19 -17.85 -20.21 25.73
N LEU A 20 -17.75 -21.52 25.94
CA LEU A 20 -16.80 -22.37 25.22
C LEU A 20 -17.09 -22.39 23.72
N THR A 21 -18.36 -22.46 23.32
CA THR A 21 -18.73 -22.42 21.89
C THR A 21 -18.39 -21.07 21.24
N LEU A 22 -18.59 -19.96 21.95
CA LEU A 22 -18.23 -18.63 21.46
C LEU A 22 -16.72 -18.48 21.28
N VAL A 23 -15.93 -18.94 22.26
CA VAL A 23 -14.47 -18.95 22.18
C VAL A 23 -13.99 -19.80 21.01
N TRP A 24 -14.52 -21.01 20.86
CA TRP A 24 -14.16 -21.89 19.74
C TRP A 24 -14.49 -21.27 18.39
N LYS A 25 -15.67 -20.67 18.25
CA LYS A 25 -16.10 -20.01 17.01
C LYS A 25 -15.23 -18.79 16.71
N GLY A 26 -14.89 -18.01 17.73
CA GLY A 26 -13.96 -16.88 17.65
C GLY A 26 -12.58 -17.32 17.18
N LEU A 27 -11.99 -18.34 17.80
CA LEU A 27 -10.70 -18.91 17.40
C LEU A 27 -10.72 -19.45 15.97
N ARG A 28 -11.76 -20.19 15.58
CA ARG A 28 -11.88 -20.74 14.22
C ARG A 28 -12.00 -19.64 13.17
N PHE A 29 -12.73 -18.57 13.48
CA PHE A 29 -12.86 -17.42 12.59
C PHE A 29 -11.54 -16.63 12.53
N GLY A 30 -10.91 -16.41 13.68
CA GLY A 30 -9.60 -15.76 13.79
C GLY A 30 -8.51 -16.48 12.99
N MET A 31 -8.43 -17.81 13.08
CA MET A 31 -7.48 -18.60 12.28
C MET A 31 -7.71 -18.44 10.77
N ARG A 32 -8.96 -18.29 10.32
CA ARG A 32 -9.25 -18.04 8.90
C ARG A 32 -8.75 -16.68 8.44
N ILE A 33 -8.90 -15.66 9.27
CA ILE A 33 -8.41 -14.30 8.97
C ILE A 33 -6.88 -14.29 9.01
N TYR A 34 -6.28 -14.89 10.03
CA TYR A 34 -4.83 -14.95 10.20
C TYR A 34 -4.14 -15.50 8.94
N ARG A 35 -4.62 -16.63 8.40
CA ARG A 35 -4.07 -17.21 7.16
C ARG A 35 -4.19 -16.31 5.93
N ARG A 36 -5.14 -15.38 5.90
CA ARG A 36 -5.26 -14.40 4.81
C ARG A 36 -4.26 -13.26 5.00
N ILE A 37 -4.08 -12.82 6.24
CA ILE A 37 -3.12 -11.77 6.58
C ILE A 37 -1.70 -12.26 6.33
N GLU A 38 -1.37 -13.49 6.73
CA GLU A 38 -0.06 -14.10 6.47
C GLU A 38 0.30 -14.07 4.97
N LYS A 39 -0.59 -14.56 4.11
CA LYS A 39 -0.40 -14.50 2.66
C LYS A 39 -0.24 -13.08 2.12
N PHE A 40 -1.03 -12.14 2.65
CA PHE A 40 -0.91 -10.74 2.27
C PHE A 40 0.44 -10.15 2.69
N LEU A 41 0.94 -10.51 3.89
CA LEU A 41 2.24 -10.06 4.38
C LEU A 41 3.39 -10.67 3.57
N ASP A 42 3.28 -11.94 3.18
CA ASP A 42 4.24 -12.59 2.29
C ASP A 42 4.31 -11.85 0.94
N ASP A 43 3.16 -11.56 0.33
CA ASP A 43 3.10 -10.78 -0.92
C ASP A 43 3.58 -9.32 -0.73
N TRP A 44 3.35 -8.74 0.44
CA TRP A 44 3.76 -7.38 0.78
C TRP A 44 5.28 -7.26 0.94
N GLN A 45 5.93 -8.23 1.58
CA GLN A 45 7.38 -8.26 1.76
C GLN A 45 8.12 -8.77 0.52
N GLY A 46 7.44 -9.54 -0.33
CA GLY A 46 8.03 -10.16 -1.51
C GLY A 46 8.63 -11.54 -1.21
N GLU A 47 9.21 -12.17 -2.23
CA GLU A 47 9.83 -13.49 -2.11
C GLU A 47 11.36 -13.37 -2.27
N PRO A 48 12.17 -13.95 -1.36
CA PRO A 48 13.61 -13.99 -1.53
C PRO A 48 14.01 -14.87 -2.72
N ALA A 49 15.21 -14.65 -3.25
CA ALA A 49 15.76 -15.48 -4.32
C ALA A 49 15.89 -16.93 -3.86
N ARG A 50 15.55 -17.87 -4.75
CA ARG A 50 15.70 -19.32 -4.54
C ARG A 50 16.45 -19.95 -5.71
N PRO A 51 17.07 -21.14 -5.58
CA PRO A 51 17.88 -21.71 -6.65
C PRO A 51 17.15 -21.78 -7.99
N GLY A 52 17.66 -21.07 -8.99
CA GLY A 52 17.06 -20.98 -10.32
C GLY A 52 15.89 -19.99 -10.49
N VAL A 53 15.51 -19.24 -9.45
CA VAL A 53 14.45 -18.22 -9.52
C VAL A 53 14.87 -16.94 -8.80
N GLU A 54 14.82 -15.82 -9.53
CA GLU A 54 15.15 -14.50 -8.98
C GLU A 54 14.19 -14.08 -7.85
N ALA A 55 14.67 -13.18 -6.99
CA ALA A 55 13.84 -12.60 -5.94
C ALA A 55 12.67 -11.83 -6.56
N ARG A 56 11.50 -11.92 -5.94
CA ARG A 56 10.34 -11.11 -6.30
C ARG A 56 10.28 -9.90 -5.35
N PRO A 57 10.40 -8.66 -5.85
CA PRO A 57 10.38 -7.48 -5.00
C PRO A 57 9.02 -7.31 -4.33
N GLY A 58 9.07 -6.93 -3.05
CA GLY A 58 7.90 -6.60 -2.25
C GLY A 58 7.24 -5.31 -2.69
N PHE A 59 6.14 -4.98 -2.01
CA PHE A 59 5.40 -3.75 -2.26
C PHE A 59 6.23 -2.49 -1.95
N PRO A 60 6.95 -2.37 -0.81
CA PRO A 60 7.76 -1.20 -0.53
C PRO A 60 8.83 -0.92 -1.58
N GLU A 61 9.52 -1.96 -2.06
CA GLU A 61 10.57 -1.83 -3.07
C GLU A 61 10.00 -1.36 -4.41
N ARG A 62 8.83 -1.88 -4.78
CA ARG A 62 8.13 -1.46 -6.01
C ARG A 62 7.66 -0.01 -5.92
N ILE A 63 7.17 0.44 -4.76
CA ILE A 63 6.80 1.85 -4.55
C ILE A 63 8.03 2.75 -4.64
N ALA A 64 9.14 2.39 -3.99
CA ALA A 64 10.38 3.15 -4.07
C ALA A 64 10.88 3.29 -5.52
N ALA A 65 10.80 2.23 -6.32
CA ALA A 65 11.15 2.27 -7.74
C ALA A 65 10.26 3.25 -8.53
N LEU A 66 8.94 3.22 -8.29
CA LEU A 66 8.00 4.14 -8.94
C LEU A 66 8.21 5.60 -8.51
N GLU A 67 8.54 5.83 -7.23
CA GLU A 67 8.87 7.16 -6.74
C GLU A 67 10.14 7.72 -7.39
N ALA A 68 11.15 6.88 -7.57
CA ALA A 68 12.38 7.25 -8.27
C ALA A 68 12.12 7.60 -9.74
N GLU A 69 11.35 6.78 -10.45
CA GLU A 69 10.95 7.02 -11.85
C GLU A 69 10.14 8.32 -11.96
N SER A 70 9.18 8.54 -11.06
CA SER A 70 8.38 9.76 -11.01
C SER A 70 9.24 11.01 -10.75
N ALA A 71 10.22 10.93 -9.85
CA ALA A 71 11.16 12.00 -9.59
C ALA A 71 12.03 12.33 -10.81
N GLU A 72 12.47 11.31 -11.55
CA GLU A 72 13.22 11.51 -12.79
C GLU A 72 12.38 12.18 -13.88
N VAL A 73 11.16 11.68 -14.12
CA VAL A 73 10.23 12.28 -15.09
C VAL A 73 9.98 13.74 -14.74
N LYS A 74 9.73 14.04 -13.46
CA LYS A 74 9.53 15.41 -12.98
C LYS A 74 10.75 16.29 -13.28
N ARG A 75 11.96 15.78 -13.08
CA ARG A 75 13.21 16.51 -13.38
C ARG A 75 13.35 16.80 -14.87
N ILE A 76 13.11 15.80 -15.72
CA ILE A 76 13.19 15.95 -17.19
C ILE A 76 12.18 16.99 -17.66
N VAL A 77 10.93 16.89 -17.20
CA VAL A 77 9.86 17.82 -17.55
C VAL A 77 10.20 19.24 -17.09
N SER A 78 10.63 19.41 -15.84
CA SER A 78 11.03 20.73 -15.31
C SER A 78 12.14 21.37 -16.12
N ASN A 79 13.21 20.62 -16.42
CA ASN A 79 14.32 21.14 -17.20
C ASN A 79 13.90 21.46 -18.64
N GLY A 80 13.16 20.57 -19.29
CA GLY A 80 12.66 20.78 -20.65
C GLY A 80 11.76 22.02 -20.77
N LEU A 81 10.88 22.22 -19.79
CA LEU A 81 10.06 23.43 -19.68
C LEU A 81 10.92 24.68 -19.52
N SER A 82 11.92 24.68 -18.63
CA SER A 82 12.83 25.81 -18.46
C SER A 82 13.56 26.18 -19.75
N HIS A 83 14.08 25.19 -20.49
CA HIS A 83 14.72 25.43 -21.79
C HIS A 83 13.74 25.96 -22.83
N THR A 84 12.51 25.45 -22.86
CA THR A 84 11.47 25.90 -23.79
C THR A 84 11.06 27.35 -23.51
N VAL A 85 10.90 27.72 -22.24
CA VAL A 85 10.60 29.09 -21.83
C VAL A 85 11.74 30.04 -22.22
N ALA A 86 12.99 29.63 -22.00
CA ALA A 86 14.15 30.41 -22.40
C ALA A 86 14.22 30.64 -23.93
N ASP A 87 13.98 29.59 -24.74
CA ASP A 87 13.95 29.71 -26.21
C ASP A 87 12.82 30.67 -26.67
N ILE A 88 11.64 30.57 -26.06
CA ILE A 88 10.52 31.48 -26.37
C ILE A 88 10.87 32.93 -26.02
N GLN A 89 11.52 33.17 -24.88
CA GLN A 89 11.94 34.52 -24.50
C GLN A 89 12.95 35.10 -25.50
N GLU A 90 13.96 34.32 -25.91
CA GLU A 90 14.94 34.77 -26.91
C GLU A 90 14.28 35.11 -28.25
N ARG A 91 13.34 34.28 -28.70
CA ARG A 91 12.56 34.54 -29.92
C ARG A 91 11.75 35.84 -29.82
N MET A 92 11.15 36.11 -28.66
CA MET A 92 10.41 37.34 -28.42
C MET A 92 11.32 38.57 -28.44
N THR A 93 12.46 38.53 -27.75
CA THR A 93 13.44 39.63 -27.77
C THR A 93 13.94 39.91 -29.18
N ARG A 94 14.27 38.87 -29.94
CA ARG A 94 14.68 39.00 -31.35
C ARG A 94 13.57 39.60 -32.22
N PHE A 95 12.32 39.27 -31.92
CA PHE A 95 11.17 39.83 -32.63
C PHE A 95 10.99 41.32 -32.33
N GLU A 96 11.14 41.72 -31.06
CA GLU A 96 11.09 43.13 -30.63
C GLU A 96 12.20 43.96 -31.29
N GLU A 97 13.43 43.46 -31.37
CA GLU A 97 14.55 44.13 -32.05
C GLU A 97 14.26 44.33 -33.55
N ARG A 98 13.65 43.35 -34.22
CA ARG A 98 13.25 43.48 -35.63
C ARG A 98 12.15 44.51 -35.85
N LEU A 99 11.25 44.67 -34.87
CA LEU A 99 10.21 45.71 -34.93
C LEU A 99 10.81 47.10 -34.71
N ASN A 100 11.75 47.25 -33.77
CA ASN A 100 12.38 48.54 -33.46
C ASN A 100 13.45 48.98 -34.48
N GLY A 101 14.13 48.06 -35.16
CA GLY A 101 15.14 48.37 -36.18
C GLY A 101 14.61 48.50 -37.61
N GLY A 102 13.28 48.42 -37.79
CA GLY A 102 12.59 48.42 -39.08
C GLY A 102 12.10 49.79 -39.58
N THR A 103 12.73 50.89 -39.12
CA THR A 103 12.51 52.27 -39.60
C THR A 103 13.84 52.94 -39.81
#